data_AF-X1CWK2-F1
#
_entry.id   AF-X1CWK2-F1
#
_cell.length_a   1.000
_cell.length_b   1.000
_cell.length_c   1.000
_cell.angle_alpha   90.00
_cell.angle_beta   90.00
_cell.angle_gamma   90.00
#
_symmetry.space_group_name_H-M   'P 1'
#
loop_
_entity.id
_entity.type
_entity.pdbx_description
1 polymer ?
#
loop_
_entity_poly.entity_id
_entity_poly.type
_entity_poly.pdbx_seq_one_letter_code
_entity_poly.pdbx_strand_id
1 'polypeptide(L)'
;MGMIKSLTDREYQKFKEAADDSPAVQTYSINQLIPEQFDAITLSYDTDSNLTSAEYFTEGTGGTQVATLTLSYSDSTLTSVEKS
;
A
#
# COMPACT_ATOMS: atom_id res chain seq x y z
N MET A 1 7.05 -28.27 5.96
CA MET A 1 7.07 -27.53 4.67
C MET A 1 5.82 -27.91 3.88
N GLY A 2 4.69 -27.27 4.16
CA GLY A 2 3.40 -27.58 3.52
C GLY A 2 3.20 -26.73 2.27
N MET A 3 3.17 -27.35 1.10
CA MET A 3 2.83 -26.70 -0.17
C MET A 3 1.37 -26.24 -0.16
N ILE A 4 1.13 -25.00 -0.56
CA ILE A 4 -0.21 -24.44 -0.85
C ILE A 4 -0.71 -25.13 -2.14
N LYS A 5 -1.75 -25.97 -2.03
CA LYS A 5 -2.18 -26.89 -3.10
C LYS A 5 -3.34 -26.39 -3.97
N SER A 6 -3.85 -25.18 -3.72
CA SER A 6 -4.96 -24.63 -4.51
C SER A 6 -5.08 -23.12 -4.35
N LEU A 7 -5.64 -22.43 -5.36
CA LEU A 7 -6.07 -21.03 -5.26
C LEU A 7 -7.06 -20.82 -4.09
N THR A 8 -7.88 -21.83 -3.80
CA THR A 8 -8.81 -21.86 -2.66
C THR A 8 -8.09 -21.76 -1.31
N ASP A 9 -6.87 -22.29 -1.22
CA ASP A 9 -6.06 -22.31 0.00
C ASP A 9 -5.48 -20.91 0.32
N ARG A 10 -5.23 -20.09 -0.71
CA ARG A 10 -4.86 -18.66 -0.56
C ARG A 10 -6.04 -17.80 -0.09
N GLU A 11 -7.24 -18.10 -0.56
CA GLU A 11 -8.45 -17.40 -0.10
C GLU A 11 -8.72 -17.72 1.37
N TYR A 12 -8.61 -18.99 1.78
CA TYR A 12 -8.76 -19.39 3.19
C TYR A 12 -7.72 -18.76 4.13
N GLN A 13 -6.48 -18.51 3.68
CA GLN A 13 -5.49 -17.81 4.52
C GLN A 13 -5.81 -16.34 4.78
N LYS A 14 -6.57 -15.68 3.89
CA LYS A 14 -7.06 -14.30 4.13
C LYS A 14 -8.17 -14.26 5.18
N PHE A 15 -8.86 -15.37 5.41
CA PHE A 15 -9.99 -15.48 6.32
C PHE A 15 -9.69 -16.39 7.50
N LYS A 16 -8.44 -16.44 8.00
CA LYS A 16 -8.21 -17.04 9.32
C LYS A 16 -8.94 -16.18 10.34
N GLU A 17 -10.13 -16.65 10.69
CA GLU A 17 -11.09 -16.08 11.62
C GLU A 17 -10.33 -15.60 12.87
N ALA A 18 -10.51 -14.33 13.22
CA ALA A 18 -10.30 -13.93 14.59
C ALA A 18 -11.26 -14.78 15.46
N ALA A 19 -10.87 -15.10 16.69
CA ALA A 19 -11.61 -16.01 17.57
C ALA A 19 -13.04 -15.55 17.96
N ASP A 20 -13.57 -14.49 17.33
CA ASP A 20 -14.85 -13.84 17.61
C ASP A 20 -15.82 -13.76 16.40
N ASP A 21 -15.58 -14.53 15.32
CA ASP A 21 -16.48 -14.58 14.14
C ASP A 21 -16.58 -13.24 13.35
N SER A 22 -15.64 -12.32 13.56
CA SER A 22 -15.52 -11.10 12.75
C SER A 22 -14.66 -11.37 11.50
N PRO A 23 -15.06 -10.91 10.30
CA PRO A 23 -14.22 -11.04 9.11
C PRO A 23 -12.91 -10.28 9.34
N ALA A 24 -11.79 -10.99 9.28
CA ALA A 24 -10.45 -10.42 9.33
C ALA A 24 -10.15 -9.70 8.00
N VAL A 25 -10.87 -8.61 7.71
CA VAL A 25 -10.49 -7.71 6.63
C VAL A 25 -9.19 -7.05 7.05
N GLN A 26 -8.11 -7.35 6.34
CA GLN A 26 -6.83 -6.68 6.50
C GLN A 26 -6.97 -5.25 5.94
N THR A 27 -7.62 -4.36 6.69
CA THR A 27 -7.71 -2.94 6.35
C THR A 27 -6.37 -2.30 6.73
N TYR A 28 -5.54 -2.01 5.73
CA TYR A 28 -4.41 -1.12 5.94
C TYR A 28 -4.98 0.27 6.26
N SER A 29 -4.94 0.65 7.54
CA SER A 29 -5.33 2.01 7.94
C SER A 29 -4.28 2.99 7.40
N ILE A 30 -4.60 3.64 6.29
CA ILE A 30 -3.75 4.62 5.58
C ILE A 30 -3.40 5.83 6.47
N ASN A 31 -4.20 6.10 7.50
CA ASN A 31 -4.01 7.21 8.44
C ASN A 31 -2.66 7.22 9.18
N GLN A 32 -1.94 6.08 9.20
CA GLN A 32 -0.61 6.00 9.82
C GLN A 32 0.54 6.13 8.81
N LEU A 33 0.26 6.00 7.51
CA LEU A 33 1.31 6.07 6.50
C LEU A 33 1.86 7.48 6.39
N ILE A 34 1.03 8.50 6.64
CA ILE A 34 1.44 9.90 6.46
C ILE A 34 0.88 10.79 7.58
N PRO A 35 1.65 10.97 8.66
CA PRO A 35 1.35 11.94 9.69
C PRO A 35 2.24 13.18 9.51
N GLU A 36 1.74 14.19 8.79
CA GLU A 36 1.95 15.64 8.97
C GLU A 36 1.40 16.38 7.74
N GLN A 37 1.01 17.64 7.92
CA GLN A 37 0.65 18.50 6.78
C GLN A 37 1.91 18.75 5.98
N PHE A 38 2.01 18.13 4.81
CA PHE A 38 3.09 18.37 3.86
C PHE A 38 2.68 19.47 2.88
N ASP A 39 3.63 20.34 2.56
CA ASP A 39 3.39 21.51 1.72
C ASP A 39 3.39 21.15 0.23
N ALA A 40 3.97 20.01 -0.14
CA ALA A 40 3.98 19.52 -1.51
C ALA A 40 4.00 17.98 -1.59
N ILE A 41 3.36 17.47 -2.64
CA ILE A 41 3.36 16.06 -3.02
C ILE A 41 3.70 15.96 -4.51
N THR A 42 4.68 15.12 -4.84
CA THR A 42 5.00 14.78 -6.24
C THR A 42 4.48 13.38 -6.53
N LEU A 43 3.72 13.25 -7.62
CA LEU A 43 3.13 11.98 -8.05
C LEU A 43 3.81 11.48 -9.31
N SER A 44 4.20 10.20 -9.33
CA SER A 44 4.74 9.53 -10.51
C SER A 44 3.80 8.45 -11.00
N TYR A 45 3.66 8.36 -12.32
CA TYR A 45 2.80 7.39 -12.99
C TYR A 45 3.60 6.54 -13.96
N ASP A 46 3.19 5.30 -14.16
CA ASP A 46 3.70 4.47 -15.25
C ASP A 46 3.08 4.86 -16.61
N THR A 47 3.47 4.14 -17.66
CA THR A 47 2.96 4.35 -19.03
C THR A 47 1.47 4.05 -19.18
N ASP A 48 0.92 3.23 -18.28
CA ASP A 48 -0.50 2.83 -18.26
C ASP A 48 -1.33 3.74 -17.33
N SER A 49 -0.73 4.84 -16.85
CA SER A 49 -1.33 5.82 -15.94
C SER A 49 -1.66 5.29 -14.54
N ASN A 50 -1.02 4.21 -14.10
CA ASN A 50 -1.09 3.79 -12.70
C ASN A 50 -0.13 4.63 -11.86
N LEU A 51 -0.59 5.11 -10.69
CA LEU A 51 0.25 5.83 -9.75
C LEU A 51 1.27 4.87 -9.13
N THR A 52 2.56 5.08 -9.38
CA THR A 52 3.66 4.22 -8.90
C THR A 52 4.42 4.79 -7.71
N SER A 53 4.44 6.11 -7.55
CA SER A 53 5.10 6.75 -6.41
C SER A 53 4.38 8.04 -5.99
N ALA A 54 4.36 8.29 -4.69
CA ALA A 54 4.03 9.58 -4.10
C ALA A 54 5.15 10.01 -3.15
N GLU A 55 5.79 11.15 -3.45
CA GLU A 55 6.88 11.72 -2.67
C GLU A 55 6.37 12.94 -1.90
N TYR A 56 6.71 13.02 -0.62
CA TYR A 56 6.21 14.02 0.30
C TYR A 56 7.32 14.95 0.74
N PHE A 57 7.05 16.25 0.69
CA PHE A 57 8.02 17.29 0.99
C PHE A 57 7.48 18.26 2.04
N THR A 58 8.36 18.65 2.96
CA THR A 58 8.15 19.83 3.81
C THR A 58 8.79 21.04 3.14
N GLU A 59 8.21 22.24 3.30
CA GLU A 59 8.73 23.49 2.74
C GLU A 59 8.58 23.62 1.19
N GLY A 60 7.61 22.91 0.61
CA GLY A 60 7.27 22.96 -0.81
C GLY A 60 8.09 22.02 -1.70
N THR A 61 7.92 22.12 -3.03
CA THR A 61 8.48 21.17 -4.01
C THR A 61 10.02 21.17 -4.12
N GLY A 62 10.69 22.15 -3.52
CA GLY A 62 12.16 22.21 -3.41
C GLY A 62 12.68 21.98 -2.00
N GLY A 63 11.80 21.65 -1.06
CA GLY A 63 12.14 21.44 0.33
C GLY A 63 12.61 20.00 0.61
N THR A 64 12.55 19.60 1.87
CA THR A 64 13.08 18.29 2.30
C THR A 64 12.08 17.18 2.02
N GLN A 65 12.51 16.14 1.30
CA GLN A 65 11.73 14.92 1.14
C GLN A 65 11.72 14.14 2.46
N VAL A 66 10.53 13.83 2.94
CA VAL A 66 10.31 13.24 4.27
C VAL A 66 9.66 11.87 4.22
N ALA A 67 9.03 11.51 3.11
CA ALA A 67 8.53 10.17 2.88
C ALA A 67 8.37 9.89 1.39
N THR A 68 8.46 8.62 1.04
CA THR A 68 8.05 8.09 -0.26
C THR A 68 7.10 6.93 -0.05
N LEU A 69 5.96 6.97 -0.73
CA LEU A 69 5.09 5.81 -0.91
C LEU A 69 5.33 5.21 -2.28
N THR A 70 5.75 3.94 -2.31
CA THR A 70 5.89 3.16 -3.54
C THR A 70 4.69 2.23 -3.69
N LEU A 71 4.04 2.26 -4.85
CA LEU A 71 2.88 1.44 -5.17
C LEU A 71 3.29 0.43 -6.25
N SER A 72 3.11 -0.85 -5.95
CA SER A 72 3.42 -1.94 -6.88
C SER A 72 2.15 -2.59 -7.40
N TYR A 73 2.07 -2.81 -8.71
CA TYR A 73 0.93 -3.43 -9.37
C TYR A 73 1.32 -4.76 -10.02
N SER A 74 0.35 -5.66 -10.08
CA SER A 74 0.34 -6.78 -11.01
C SER A 74 -0.84 -6.55 -11.94
N ASP A 75 -0.55 -6.30 -13.21
CA ASP A 75 -1.53 -5.78 -14.18
C ASP A 75 -2.17 -4.49 -13.64
N SER A 76 -3.51 -4.43 -13.60
CA SER A 76 -4.27 -3.31 -13.02
C SER A 76 -4.56 -3.46 -11.53
N THR A 77 -3.99 -4.46 -10.85
CA THR A 77 -4.28 -4.74 -9.44
C THR A 77 -3.14 -4.24 -8.57
N LEU A 78 -3.43 -3.33 -7.64
CA LEU A 78 -2.47 -2.91 -6.61
C LEU A 78 -2.14 -4.10 -5.70
N THR A 79 -0.85 -4.38 -5.54
CA THR A 79 -0.35 -5.55 -4.79
C THR A 79 0.43 -5.18 -3.54
N SER A 80 1.10 -4.03 -3.52
CA SER A 80 1.88 -3.57 -2.37
C SER A 80 1.90 -2.05 -2.29
N VAL A 81 1.98 -1.56 -1.05
CA VAL A 81 2.25 -0.16 -0.72
C VAL A 81 3.36 -0.17 0.31
N GLU A 82 4.49 0.44 -0.03
CA GLU A 82 5.68 0.51 0.82
C GLU A 82 6.03 1.96 1.14
N LYS A 83 6.37 2.22 2.40
CA LYS A 83 6.84 3.53 2.87
C LYS A 83 8.34 3.46 3.13
N SER A 84 9.07 4.47 2.66
CA SER A 84 10.48 4.72 2.98
C SER A 84 10.73 6.16 3.38
#